data_AF-A0A3M0YZK7-F1
#
_entry.id   AF-A0A3M0YZK7-F1
#
_cell.length_a   1.000
_cell.length_b   1.000
_cell.length_c   1.000
_cell.angle_alpha   90.00
_cell.angle_beta   90.00
_cell.angle_gamma   90.00
#
_symmetry.space_group_name_H-M   'P 1'
#
loop_
_entity.id
_entity.type
_entity.pdbx_description
1 polymer ?
#
loop_
_entity_poly.entity_id
_entity_poly.type
_entity_poly.pdbx_seq_one_letter_code
_entity_poly.pdbx_strand_id
1 'polypeptide(L)' 'ARGQVLEEGHVVTVEPGLYYPEWGGIRLEDLMAITSSGHRNLTSVPTFLEIP' A
#
# COMPACT_ATOMS: atom_id res chain seq x y z
N ALA A 1 19.27 1.06 -6.98
CA ALA A 1 18.56 1.20 -8.26
C ALA A 1 17.72 2.47 -8.20
N ARG A 2 17.76 3.34 -9.21
CA ARG A 2 16.82 4.46 -9.27
C ARG A 2 15.44 3.89 -9.58
N GLY A 3 14.40 4.30 -8.83
CA GLY A 3 13.04 3.84 -9.06
C GLY A 3 12.55 4.19 -10.47
N GLN A 4 11.64 3.38 -11.01
CA GLN A 4 10.94 3.70 -12.25
C GLN A 4 9.85 4.74 -11.99
N VAL A 5 9.60 5.59 -12.98
CA VAL A 5 8.46 6.51 -12.97
C VAL A 5 7.19 5.70 -13.24
N LEU A 6 6.14 5.97 -12.48
CA LEU A 6 4.84 5.32 -12.67
C LEU A 6 4.10 5.93 -13.86
N GLU A 7 3.47 5.10 -14.67
CA GLU A 7 2.72 5.49 -15.87
C GLU A 7 1.24 5.12 -15.73
N GLU A 8 0.37 5.82 -16.47
CA GLU A 8 -1.06 5.52 -16.49
C GLU A 8 -1.31 4.06 -16.90
N GLY A 9 -2.20 3.38 -16.18
CA GLY A 9 -2.49 1.96 -16.37
C GLY A 9 -1.64 1.01 -15.52
N HIS A 10 -0.57 1.50 -14.88
CA HIS A 10 0.12 0.71 -13.86
C HIS A 10 -0.79 0.43 -12.66
N VAL A 11 -0.62 -0.75 -12.07
CA VAL A 11 -1.22 -1.11 -10.78
C VAL A 11 -0.10 -1.51 -9.85
N VAL A 12 -0.02 -0.87 -8.68
CA VAL A 12 1.04 -1.07 -7.70
C VAL A 12 0.48 -1.27 -6.31
N THR A 13 1.18 -2.02 -5.47
CA THR A 13 0.91 -2.10 -4.03
C THR A 13 1.61 -0.95 -3.32
N VAL A 14 0.92 -0.32 -2.38
CA VAL A 14 1.52 0.60 -1.39
C VAL A 14 1.43 -0.11 -0.05
N GLU A 15 2.56 -0.68 0.38
CA GLU A 15 2.58 -1.67 1.47
C GLU A 15 3.61 -1.41 2.59
N PRO A 16 3.61 -0.22 3.24
CA PRO A 16 4.52 0.04 4.34
C PRO A 16 4.30 -0.93 5.51
N GLY A 17 5.39 -1.41 6.10
CA GLY A 17 5.36 -2.31 7.24
C GLY A 17 6.32 -1.90 8.36
N LEU A 18 5.89 -2.14 9.59
CA LEU A 18 6.70 -2.02 10.81
C LEU A 18 6.90 -3.41 11.40
N TYR A 19 8.14 -3.76 11.71
CA TYR A 19 8.51 -5.08 12.21
C TYR A 19 9.45 -4.95 13.41
N TYR A 20 9.05 -5.54 14.52
CA TYR A 20 9.79 -5.57 15.79
C TYR A 20 10.08 -7.04 16.14
N PRO A 21 11.35 -7.47 16.16
CA PRO A 21 11.71 -8.88 16.30
C PRO A 21 11.04 -9.60 17.47
N GLU A 22 10.82 -8.91 18.59
CA GLU A 22 10.28 -9.49 19.81
C GLU A 22 8.74 -9.46 19.88
N TRP A 23 8.07 -8.73 18.99
CA TRP A 23 6.62 -8.47 19.05
C TRP A 23 5.86 -8.92 17.80
N GLY A 24 6.54 -9.01 16.65
CA GLY A 24 5.93 -9.29 15.35
C GLY A 24 5.92 -8.06 14.45
N GLY A 25 4.93 -7.95 13.56
CA GLY A 25 4.86 -6.83 12.64
C GLY A 25 3.46 -6.55 12.12
N ILE A 26 3.28 -5.33 11.62
CA ILE A 26 2.07 -4.86 10.96
C ILE A 26 2.44 -4.31 9.59
N ARG A 27 1.64 -4.65 8.59
CA ARG A 27 1.73 -4.12 7.23
C ARG A 27 0.35 -3.67 6.81
N LEU A 28 0.25 -2.45 6.28
CA LEU A 28 -0.96 -1.95 5.65
C LEU A 28 -0.72 -1.97 4.15
N GLU A 29 -1.63 -2.55 3.37
CA GLU A 29 -1.46 -2.76 1.94
C GLU A 29 -2.71 -2.28 1.19
N ASP A 30 -2.50 -1.36 0.25
CA ASP A 30 -3.51 -0.92 -0.69
C ASP A 30 -3.06 -1.15 -2.13
N LEU A 31 -4.01 -1.47 -3.03
CA LEU A 31 -3.78 -1.49 -4.47
C LEU A 31 -4.13 -0.14 -5.09
N MET A 32 -3.15 0.48 -5.74
CA MET A 32 -3.30 1.77 -6.41
C MET A 32 -3.22 1.58 -7.93
N ALA A 33 -4.28 1.96 -8.64
CA ALA A 33 -4.27 2.09 -10.10
C ALA A 33 -3.86 3.51 -10.48
N ILE A 34 -2.83 3.67 -11.30
CA ILE A 34 -2.33 4.97 -11.75
C ILE A 34 -3.19 5.49 -12.90
N THR A 35 -3.62 6.74 -12.78
CA THR A 35 -4.44 7.45 -13.79
C THR A 35 -3.65 8.62 -14.37
N SER A 36 -4.10 9.19 -15.49
CA SER A 36 -3.50 10.39 -16.07
C SER A 36 -3.37 11.59 -15.12
N SER A 37 -4.17 11.66 -14.05
CA SER A 37 -4.19 12.78 -13.09
C SER A 37 -3.80 12.39 -11.66
N GLY A 38 -3.36 11.15 -11.43
CA GLY A 38 -2.99 10.67 -10.10
C GLY A 38 -3.16 9.17 -9.94
N HIS A 39 -3.97 8.75 -8.97
CA HIS A 39 -4.24 7.35 -8.69
C HIS A 39 -5.66 7.13 -8.18
N ARG A 40 -6.14 5.89 -8.30
CA ARG A 40 -7.37 5.39 -7.71
C ARG A 40 -7.03 4.24 -6.76
N ASN A 41 -7.44 4.36 -5.49
CA ASN A 41 -7.37 3.25 -4.55
C ASN A 41 -8.45 2.20 -4.91
N LEU A 42 -8.03 0.95 -5.09
CA LEU A 42 -8.89 -0.19 -5.37
C LEU A 42 -9.25 -0.97 -4.10
N THR A 43 -8.55 -0.71 -3.00
CA THR A 43 -8.81 -1.28 -1.68
C THR A 43 -9.79 -0.38 -0.93
N SER A 44 -10.81 -0.97 -0.31
CA SER A 44 -11.85 -0.24 0.46
C SER A 44 -12.07 -0.81 1.86
N VAL A 45 -11.08 -1.53 2.40
CA VAL A 45 -11.20 -2.12 3.74
C VAL A 45 -10.90 -1.06 4.81
N PRO A 46 -11.58 -1.09 5.97
CA PRO A 46 -11.28 -0.17 7.06
C PRO A 46 -9.88 -0.41 7.61
N THR A 47 -9.13 0.68 7.77
CA THR A 47 -7.84 0.63 8.48
C THR A 47 -8.08 0.85 9.96
N PHE A 48 -8.42 -0.23 10.67
CA PHE A 48 -8.61 -0.24 12.11
C PHE A 48 -7.96 -1.47 12.73
N LEU A 49 -7.26 -1.29 13.85
CA LEU A 49 -6.68 -2.38 14.62
C LEU A 49 -7.64 -2.75 15.75
N GLU A 50 -8.23 -3.94 15.65
CA GLU A 50 -9.01 -4.53 16.74
C GLU A 50 -8.13 -5.55 17.48
N ILE A 51 -7.99 -5.36 18.80
CA ILE A 51 -7.34 -6.31 19.69
C ILE A 51 -8.41 -6.79 20.69
N PRO A 52 -8.68 -8.10 20.79
CA PRO A 52 -9.64 -8.67 21.74
C PRO A 52 -9.31 -8.38 23.21
#